data_AF-C8NDG0-F1
#
_entry.id   AF-C8NDG0-F1
#
_cell.length_a   1.000
_cell.length_b   1.000
_cell.length_c   1.000
_cell.angle_alpha   90.00
_cell.angle_beta   90.00
_cell.angle_gamma   90.00
#
_symmetry.space_group_name_H-M   'P 1'
#
loop_
_entity.id
_entity.type
_entity.pdbx_description
1 polymer ?
#
loop_
_entity_poly.entity_id
_entity_poly.type
_entity_poly.pdbx_seq_one_letter_code
_entity_poly.pdbx_strand_id
1 'polypeptide(L)'
;YVDGAPSSPNHISPATQLPKTANGTADAELRTVSKTTEDMFLPQNAFISNSLTPLQLIRNQSHNIEHTASIRMDHILDGNLTIRNGIKKGSGGHYIRSHNIKIDEITGKVDVNGVQKGRISVRDPSTNTWVKKSGETTFYPYFWSRRRVQQEIESAFKNSKPHPTKKEVWVGKSDSGLEIEGYYNKPDGTGATAWPIYKGD
;
A
#
# COMPACT_ATOMS: atom_id res chain seq x y z
N TYR A 1 19.98 -29.96 -46.00
CA TYR A 1 20.66 -30.63 -44.87
C TYR A 1 19.55 -31.15 -43.97
N VAL A 2 19.45 -32.47 -43.93
CA VAL A 2 18.73 -33.38 -43.01
C VAL A 2 18.92 -32.96 -41.53
N ASP A 3 18.13 -33.26 -40.50
CA ASP A 3 17.00 -34.13 -40.13
C ASP A 3 16.30 -33.39 -38.94
N GLY A 4 15.01 -33.50 -38.61
CA GLY A 4 14.25 -34.69 -38.22
C GLY A 4 13.40 -34.33 -36.99
N ALA A 5 12.07 -34.30 -37.14
CA ALA A 5 11.09 -34.43 -36.06
C ALA A 5 10.70 -35.93 -35.94
N PRO A 6 9.74 -36.41 -35.11
CA PRO A 6 8.93 -35.78 -34.05
C PRO A 6 8.77 -36.67 -32.78
N SER A 7 8.04 -36.25 -31.74
CA SER A 7 7.07 -37.15 -31.06
C SER A 7 6.17 -36.44 -30.05
N SER A 8 4.96 -36.99 -29.98
CA SER A 8 3.68 -36.48 -29.48
C SER A 8 3.43 -36.75 -27.97
N PRO A 9 2.26 -36.35 -27.42
CA PRO A 9 1.95 -36.28 -26.00
C PRO A 9 1.35 -37.58 -25.44
N ASN A 10 1.32 -37.72 -24.10
CA ASN A 10 0.57 -38.78 -23.43
C ASN A 10 -0.52 -38.21 -22.52
N HIS A 11 -1.77 -38.45 -22.92
CA HIS A 11 -2.91 -38.71 -22.05
C HIS A 11 -2.90 -40.22 -21.68
N ILE A 12 -3.41 -40.59 -20.50
CA ILE A 12 -4.40 -41.68 -20.24
C ILE A 12 -4.59 -41.86 -18.71
N SER A 13 -5.86 -41.89 -18.31
CA SER A 13 -6.46 -42.09 -16.97
C SER A 13 -6.45 -43.59 -16.54
N PRO A 14 -7.42 -44.12 -15.75
CA PRO A 14 -7.81 -43.92 -14.33
C PRO A 14 -7.64 -45.22 -13.49
N ALA A 15 -7.83 -45.16 -12.16
CA ALA A 15 -8.03 -46.34 -11.29
C ALA A 15 -8.61 -45.88 -9.94
N THR A 16 -9.53 -46.51 -9.20
CA THR A 16 -10.41 -47.68 -9.30
C THR A 16 -11.40 -47.54 -8.13
N GLN A 17 -12.67 -47.93 -8.29
CA GLN A 17 -13.67 -47.96 -7.21
C GLN A 17 -13.82 -49.36 -6.58
N LEU A 18 -13.95 -49.38 -5.23
CA LEU A 18 -14.74 -50.27 -4.35
C LEU A 18 -14.28 -51.73 -4.10
N PRO A 19 -14.51 -52.27 -2.87
CA PRO A 19 -15.84 -52.75 -2.46
C PRO A 19 -16.36 -52.27 -1.09
N LYS A 20 -17.70 -52.33 -0.97
CA LYS A 20 -18.53 -52.27 0.26
C LYS A 20 -18.72 -53.67 0.85
N THR A 21 -18.89 -53.76 2.18
CA THR A 21 -19.84 -54.64 2.91
C THR A 21 -19.89 -54.14 4.38
N ALA A 22 -21.05 -53.64 4.88
CA ALA A 22 -22.13 -54.35 5.61
C ALA A 22 -21.75 -54.63 7.09
N ASN A 23 -22.54 -54.45 8.16
CA ASN A 23 -23.98 -54.25 8.38
C ASN A 23 -24.22 -53.85 9.88
N GLY A 24 -25.41 -53.29 10.18
CA GLY A 24 -26.05 -53.41 11.51
C GLY A 24 -26.78 -52.15 12.03
N THR A 25 -28.03 -51.90 11.59
CA THR A 25 -29.31 -51.92 12.36
C THR A 25 -29.51 -50.79 13.40
N ALA A 26 -30.35 -49.78 13.11
CA ALA A 26 -31.79 -49.65 13.46
C ALA A 26 -31.96 -49.10 14.91
N ASP A 27 -32.79 -48.12 15.28
CA ASP A 27 -34.05 -47.56 14.79
C ASP A 27 -34.22 -46.09 15.27
N ALA A 28 -35.21 -45.41 14.70
CA ALA A 28 -35.57 -44.01 14.93
C ALA A 28 -36.45 -43.79 16.18
N GLU A 29 -36.30 -42.64 16.86
CA GLU A 29 -37.46 -41.86 17.35
C GLU A 29 -37.13 -40.39 17.66
N LEU A 30 -38.19 -39.58 17.67
CA LEU A 30 -38.27 -38.13 17.50
C LEU A 30 -38.49 -37.37 18.83
N ARG A 31 -38.09 -36.08 18.83
CA ARG A 31 -38.47 -34.96 19.75
C ARG A 31 -37.71 -34.93 21.10
N THR A 32 -37.13 -33.82 21.56
CA THR A 32 -37.83 -32.57 21.98
C THR A 32 -36.84 -31.41 22.19
N VAL A 33 -37.32 -30.17 22.05
CA VAL A 33 -36.61 -28.87 22.17
C VAL A 33 -36.42 -28.45 23.65
N SER A 34 -35.26 -27.84 24.00
CA SER A 34 -35.10 -26.58 24.78
C SER A 34 -33.95 -26.56 25.81
N LYS A 35 -32.99 -25.65 25.58
CA LYS A 35 -32.18 -24.82 26.53
C LYS A 35 -31.65 -25.41 27.84
N THR A 36 -30.32 -25.42 27.98
CA THR A 36 -29.62 -24.66 29.02
C THR A 36 -28.18 -24.33 28.65
N THR A 37 -27.84 -23.06 28.85
CA THR A 37 -26.52 -22.43 28.81
C THR A 37 -25.69 -22.90 30.00
N GLU A 38 -24.45 -23.34 29.78
CA GLU A 38 -23.30 -23.06 30.67
C GLU A 38 -22.00 -23.09 29.85
N ASP A 39 -21.50 -21.90 29.54
CA ASP A 39 -20.13 -21.46 29.78
C ASP A 39 -18.98 -22.47 29.58
N MET A 40 -18.56 -22.62 28.33
CA MET A 40 -17.12 -22.73 28.05
C MET A 40 -16.57 -21.35 27.69
N PHE A 41 -16.05 -20.69 28.74
CA PHE A 41 -15.19 -19.52 28.69
C PHE A 41 -14.08 -19.70 27.64
N LEU A 42 -14.23 -19.10 26.46
CA LEU A 42 -13.09 -18.72 25.64
C LEU A 42 -12.52 -17.43 26.24
N PRO A 43 -11.22 -17.34 26.56
CA PRO A 43 -10.66 -16.13 27.13
C PRO A 43 -10.75 -15.00 26.11
N GLN A 44 -11.69 -14.08 26.34
CA GLN A 44 -11.69 -12.75 25.76
C GLN A 44 -10.49 -12.00 26.34
N ASN A 45 -9.29 -12.24 25.83
CA ASN A 45 -8.10 -11.39 26.02
C ASN A 45 -6.92 -11.91 25.17
N ALA A 46 -7.13 -11.98 23.86
CA ALA A 46 -6.01 -11.76 22.93
C ALA A 46 -6.14 -10.31 22.46
N PHE A 47 -5.33 -9.42 23.02
CA PHE A 47 -5.13 -8.07 22.48
C PHE A 47 -4.44 -8.20 21.11
N ILE A 48 -5.21 -8.55 20.08
CA ILE A 48 -4.70 -8.56 18.73
C ILE A 48 -4.78 -7.12 18.20
N SER A 49 -3.64 -6.43 18.24
CA SER A 49 -3.42 -5.19 17.49
C SER A 49 -3.39 -5.49 15.98
N ASN A 50 -4.51 -5.94 15.42
CA ASN A 50 -4.63 -6.19 13.98
C ASN A 50 -4.95 -4.88 13.27
N SER A 51 -3.92 -4.08 13.01
CA SER A 51 -4.01 -2.99 12.05
C SER A 51 -4.10 -3.57 10.64
N LEU A 52 -5.21 -3.36 9.95
CA LEU A 52 -5.50 -3.90 8.60
C LEU A 52 -4.49 -3.43 7.55
N THR A 53 -4.04 -4.32 6.67
CA THR A 53 -3.24 -3.96 5.48
C THR A 53 -3.95 -2.95 4.58
N PRO A 54 -3.25 -2.19 3.72
CA PRO A 54 -3.88 -1.32 2.73
C PRO A 54 -4.95 -2.02 1.89
N LEU A 55 -4.67 -3.24 1.43
CA LEU A 55 -5.64 -4.02 0.65
C LEU A 55 -6.90 -4.33 1.46
N GLN A 56 -6.76 -4.65 2.74
CA GLN A 56 -7.89 -4.85 3.64
C GLN A 56 -8.62 -3.53 3.95
N LEU A 57 -7.89 -2.42 4.08
CA LEU A 57 -8.47 -1.10 4.33
C LEU A 57 -9.32 -0.64 3.14
N ILE A 58 -8.78 -0.77 1.92
CA ILE A 58 -9.48 -0.50 0.67
C ILE A 58 -10.75 -1.34 0.61
N ARG A 59 -10.63 -2.67 0.76
CA ARG A 59 -11.77 -3.59 0.69
C ARG A 59 -12.86 -3.27 1.72
N ASN A 60 -12.48 -2.88 2.93
CA ASN A 60 -13.45 -2.58 3.99
C ASN A 60 -14.15 -1.23 3.80
N GLN A 61 -13.57 -0.31 3.02
CA GLN A 61 -14.09 1.04 2.81
C GLN A 61 -14.73 1.25 1.42
N SER A 62 -14.36 0.44 0.42
CA SER A 62 -15.04 0.37 -0.86
C SER A 62 -16.19 -0.64 -0.76
N HIS A 63 -17.44 -0.20 -0.92
CA HIS A 63 -18.62 -1.07 -0.94
C HIS A 63 -18.62 -2.03 -2.16
N ASN A 64 -17.80 -3.09 -2.13
CA ASN A 64 -17.72 -4.19 -3.11
C ASN A 64 -17.31 -3.80 -4.55
N ILE A 65 -16.23 -3.04 -4.74
CA ILE A 65 -15.57 -2.94 -6.06
C ILE A 65 -14.09 -3.28 -5.88
N GLU A 66 -13.58 -4.25 -6.65
CA GLU A 66 -12.14 -4.54 -6.75
C GLU A 66 -11.42 -3.38 -7.44
N HIS A 67 -11.13 -2.31 -6.69
CA HIS A 67 -10.17 -1.31 -7.12
C HIS A 67 -8.77 -1.73 -6.69
N THR A 68 -7.84 -1.77 -7.64
CA THR A 68 -6.42 -1.58 -7.32
C THR A 68 -6.29 -0.21 -6.65
N ALA A 69 -5.51 -0.12 -5.57
CA ALA A 69 -5.35 1.13 -4.84
C ALA A 69 -4.84 2.26 -5.76
N SER A 70 -5.59 3.36 -5.91
CA SER A 70 -5.14 4.50 -6.70
C SER A 70 -4.17 5.38 -5.90
N ILE A 71 -2.90 5.42 -6.25
CA ILE A 71 -1.92 6.28 -5.57
C ILE A 71 -1.93 7.67 -6.26
N ARG A 72 -2.03 8.76 -5.48
CA ARG A 72 -2.04 10.15 -5.98
C ARG A 72 -0.66 10.61 -6.45
N MET A 73 -0.18 9.99 -7.52
CA MET A 73 1.21 10.09 -7.94
C MET A 73 1.61 11.52 -8.34
N ASP A 74 0.75 12.25 -9.05
CA ASP A 74 1.06 13.63 -9.45
C ASP A 74 1.22 14.55 -8.23
N HIS A 75 0.36 14.39 -7.22
CA HIS A 75 0.51 15.10 -5.96
C HIS A 75 1.84 14.76 -5.27
N ILE A 76 2.18 13.47 -5.19
CA ILE A 76 3.39 12.99 -4.52
C ILE A 76 4.64 13.55 -5.22
N LEU A 77 4.72 13.43 -6.54
CA LEU A 77 5.92 13.75 -7.29
C LEU A 77 6.05 15.25 -7.56
N ASP A 78 4.98 15.91 -8.01
CA ASP A 78 5.02 17.29 -8.49
C ASP A 78 4.52 18.31 -7.49
N GLY A 79 3.88 17.84 -6.41
CA GLY A 79 3.20 18.70 -5.47
C GLY A 79 1.93 19.34 -6.04
N ASN A 80 1.20 20.00 -5.15
CA ASN A 80 0.03 20.79 -5.52
C ASN A 80 -0.10 21.99 -4.59
N LEU A 81 -0.88 22.98 -5.03
CA LEU A 81 -1.31 24.09 -4.21
C LEU A 81 -2.75 23.86 -3.77
N THR A 82 -3.03 24.19 -2.51
CA THR A 82 -4.40 24.34 -2.00
C THR A 82 -4.57 25.75 -1.48
N ILE A 83 -5.79 26.29 -1.57
CA ILE A 83 -6.12 27.58 -0.99
C ILE A 83 -6.96 27.34 0.25
N ARG A 84 -6.53 27.88 1.39
CA ARG A 84 -7.35 27.93 2.61
C ARG A 84 -7.29 29.35 3.17
N ASN A 85 -8.46 29.93 3.42
CA ASN A 85 -8.61 31.30 3.91
C ASN A 85 -7.81 32.33 3.08
N GLY A 86 -7.85 32.20 1.75
CA GLY A 86 -7.12 33.07 0.82
C GLY A 86 -5.60 32.82 0.73
N ILE A 87 -5.04 31.92 1.55
CA ILE A 87 -3.61 31.61 1.57
C ILE A 87 -3.34 30.36 0.75
N LYS A 88 -2.41 30.47 -0.22
CA LYS A 88 -1.90 29.32 -0.98
C LYS A 88 -0.92 28.51 -0.12
N LYS A 89 -1.13 27.20 -0.06
CA LYS A 89 -0.29 26.24 0.66
C LYS A 89 0.15 25.10 -0.25
N GLY A 90 1.45 24.89 -0.36
CA GLY A 90 2.05 23.76 -1.06
C GLY A 90 1.99 22.46 -0.24
N SER A 91 1.78 21.34 -0.92
CA SER A 91 1.89 19.98 -0.37
C SER A 91 2.45 19.01 -1.42
N GLY A 92 2.93 17.83 -0.99
CA GLY A 92 3.62 16.87 -1.87
C GLY A 92 5.01 17.37 -2.33
N GLY A 93 5.42 16.99 -3.55
CA GLY A 93 6.63 17.51 -4.19
C GLY A 93 7.92 16.78 -3.84
N HIS A 94 7.87 15.45 -3.80
CA HIS A 94 8.98 14.58 -3.37
C HIS A 94 9.91 14.17 -4.52
N TYR A 95 9.58 14.47 -5.79
CA TYR A 95 10.44 14.24 -6.94
C TYR A 95 11.17 15.52 -7.33
N ILE A 96 12.42 15.62 -6.90
CA ILE A 96 13.25 16.84 -7.01
C ILE A 96 13.51 17.30 -8.45
N ARG A 97 13.40 16.40 -9.42
CA ARG A 97 13.57 16.69 -10.86
C ARG A 97 12.24 17.06 -11.54
N SER A 98 11.17 17.28 -10.79
CA SER A 98 9.92 17.82 -11.33
C SER A 98 10.07 19.30 -11.67
N HIS A 99 9.58 19.71 -12.84
CA HIS A 99 9.52 21.12 -13.24
C HIS A 99 8.58 21.98 -12.36
N ASN A 100 7.74 21.33 -11.54
CA ASN A 100 6.84 22.01 -10.61
C ASN A 100 7.48 22.26 -9.24
N ILE A 101 8.73 21.83 -9.03
CA ILE A 101 9.45 21.93 -7.76
C ILE A 101 10.69 22.81 -7.94
N LYS A 102 10.84 23.78 -7.04
CA LYS A 102 12.07 24.54 -6.85
C LYS A 102 12.64 24.22 -5.49
N ILE A 103 13.89 23.78 -5.44
CA ILE A 103 14.62 23.62 -4.18
C ILE A 103 14.99 25.02 -3.69
N ASP A 104 14.55 25.37 -2.49
CA ASP A 104 14.96 26.62 -1.84
C ASP A 104 16.22 26.42 -1.02
N GLU A 105 16.36 25.25 -0.35
CA GLU A 105 17.47 24.94 0.55
C GLU A 105 17.58 23.42 0.75
N ILE A 106 18.80 22.90 0.80
CA ILE A 106 19.08 21.55 1.28
C ILE A 106 19.44 21.60 2.76
N THR A 107 18.74 20.83 3.60
CA THR A 107 18.84 20.92 5.06
C THR A 107 19.37 19.64 5.72
N GLY A 108 19.73 18.64 4.93
CA GLY A 108 20.39 17.42 5.40
C GLY A 108 21.29 16.83 4.32
N LYS A 109 22.32 16.09 4.72
CA LYS A 109 23.14 15.33 3.77
C LYS A 109 22.32 14.19 3.17
N VAL A 110 22.81 13.64 2.06
CA VAL A 110 22.21 12.47 1.43
C VAL A 110 22.48 11.25 2.32
N ASP A 111 21.43 10.50 2.68
CA ASP A 111 21.57 9.30 3.50
C ASP A 111 22.05 8.08 2.69
N VAL A 112 22.25 6.97 3.39
CA VAL A 112 22.73 5.70 2.81
C VAL A 112 21.85 5.14 1.69
N ASN A 113 20.57 5.54 1.61
CA ASN A 113 19.63 5.12 0.57
C ASN A 113 19.50 6.17 -0.55
N GLY A 114 20.27 7.25 -0.51
CA GLY A 114 20.18 8.35 -1.46
C GLY A 114 19.09 9.37 -1.15
N VAL A 115 18.39 9.25 -0.01
CA VAL A 115 17.32 10.19 0.39
C VAL A 115 17.95 11.46 0.93
N GLN A 116 17.38 12.60 0.57
CA GLN A 116 17.80 13.91 1.06
C GLN A 116 16.59 14.65 1.63
N LYS A 117 16.82 15.68 2.44
CA LYS A 117 15.76 16.59 2.87
C LYS A 117 16.10 18.06 2.63
N GLY A 118 15.07 18.87 2.45
CA GLY A 118 15.22 20.29 2.19
C GLY A 118 13.90 21.06 2.21
N ARG A 119 14.00 22.36 1.95
CA ARG A 119 12.86 23.26 1.77
C ARG A 119 12.61 23.47 0.28
N ILE A 120 11.34 23.51 -0.10
CA ILE A 120 10.92 23.66 -1.49
C ILE A 120 9.84 24.72 -1.65
N SER A 121 9.72 25.19 -2.88
CA SER A 121 8.57 25.91 -3.37
C SER A 121 7.88 25.10 -4.47
N VAL A 122 6.55 25.13 -4.48
CA VAL A 122 5.72 24.50 -5.53
C VAL A 122 5.27 25.57 -6.51
N ARG A 123 5.35 25.26 -7.81
CA ARG A 123 4.93 26.17 -8.89
C ARG A 123 3.42 26.34 -8.87
N ASP A 124 2.97 27.58 -8.90
CA ASP A 124 1.58 27.91 -9.16
C ASP A 124 1.34 27.89 -10.69
N PRO A 125 0.55 26.95 -11.22
CA PRO A 125 0.32 26.87 -12.66
C PRO A 125 -0.49 28.06 -13.20
N SER A 126 -1.26 28.76 -12.35
CA SER A 126 -2.11 29.88 -12.77
C SER A 126 -1.33 31.19 -12.94
N THR A 127 -0.28 31.38 -12.13
CA THR A 127 0.50 32.63 -12.10
C THR A 127 1.96 32.43 -12.52
N ASN A 128 2.41 31.19 -12.68
CA ASN A 128 3.81 30.81 -12.86
C ASN A 128 4.76 31.30 -11.74
N THR A 129 4.21 31.63 -10.56
CA THR A 129 4.99 32.03 -9.38
C THR A 129 5.31 30.82 -8.49
N TRP A 130 6.26 31.00 -7.57
CA TRP A 130 6.70 29.96 -6.63
C TRP A 130 6.07 30.19 -5.26
N VAL A 131 5.37 29.19 -4.72
CA VAL A 131 4.79 29.23 -3.37
C VAL A 131 5.62 28.36 -2.44
N LYS A 132 6.28 28.99 -1.47
CA LYS A 132 7.10 28.30 -0.46
C LYS A 132 6.26 27.33 0.37
N LYS A 133 6.71 26.09 0.47
CA LYS A 133 6.12 25.09 1.37
C LYS A 133 6.59 25.35 2.80
N SER A 134 5.66 25.26 3.75
CA SER A 134 5.94 25.61 5.15
C SER A 134 6.85 24.61 5.87
N GLY A 135 6.83 23.34 5.47
CA GLY A 135 7.61 22.26 6.10
C GLY A 135 8.76 21.76 5.24
N GLU A 136 9.72 21.10 5.88
CA GLU A 136 10.74 20.32 5.17
C GLU A 136 10.10 19.19 4.36
N THR A 137 10.79 18.79 3.30
CA THR A 137 10.39 17.72 2.38
C THR A 137 11.55 16.75 2.24
N THR A 138 11.28 15.45 2.37
CA THR A 138 12.24 14.41 2.00
C THR A 138 12.08 14.08 0.52
N PHE A 139 13.19 13.83 -0.16
CA PHE A 139 13.24 13.62 -1.61
C PHE A 139 13.64 12.20 -1.90
N TYR A 140 13.00 11.60 -2.91
CA TYR A 140 13.49 10.34 -3.47
C TYR A 140 14.88 10.54 -4.08
N PRO A 141 15.70 9.48 -4.20
CA PRO A 141 17.06 9.60 -4.69
C PRO A 141 17.14 10.35 -6.01
N TYR A 142 18.03 11.35 -6.07
CA TYR A 142 18.11 12.31 -7.19
C TYR A 142 18.25 11.63 -8.56
N PHE A 143 19.00 10.52 -8.61
CA PHE A 143 19.28 9.79 -9.85
C PHE A 143 18.13 8.87 -10.29
N TRP A 144 17.08 8.70 -9.48
CA TRP A 144 15.94 7.89 -9.89
C TRP A 144 15.14 8.61 -10.97
N SER A 145 14.72 7.85 -11.98
CA SER A 145 13.74 8.34 -12.95
C SER A 145 12.37 8.48 -12.27
N ARG A 146 11.51 9.34 -12.83
CA ARG A 146 10.11 9.45 -12.40
C ARG A 146 9.44 8.06 -12.34
N ARG A 147 9.61 7.25 -13.40
CA ARG A 147 9.07 5.88 -13.48
C ARG A 147 9.56 5.00 -12.34
N ARG A 148 10.85 5.06 -11.99
CA ARG A 148 11.40 4.30 -10.87
C ARG A 148 10.77 4.71 -9.55
N VAL A 149 10.68 6.02 -9.28
CA VAL A 149 10.02 6.50 -8.04
C VAL A 149 8.58 5.98 -7.95
N GLN A 150 7.84 5.98 -9.05
CA GLN A 150 6.47 5.42 -9.10
C GLN A 150 6.44 3.94 -8.71
N GLN A 151 7.29 3.11 -9.31
CA GLN A 151 7.36 1.67 -9.03
C GLN A 151 7.74 1.39 -7.56
N GLU A 152 8.60 2.21 -6.98
CA GLU A 152 9.07 2.05 -5.60
C GLU A 152 7.95 2.44 -4.61
N ILE A 153 7.18 3.47 -4.92
CA ILE A 153 5.98 3.84 -4.15
C ILE A 153 4.91 2.75 -4.27
N GLU A 154 4.64 2.26 -5.47
CA GLU A 154 3.63 1.21 -5.73
C GLU A 154 3.96 -0.08 -4.97
N SER A 155 5.21 -0.55 -5.06
CA SER A 155 5.68 -1.73 -4.33
C SER A 155 5.66 -1.51 -2.83
N ALA A 156 6.15 -0.37 -2.33
CA ALA A 156 6.10 -0.07 -0.89
C ALA A 156 4.67 -0.04 -0.37
N PHE A 157 3.75 0.62 -1.08
CA PHE A 157 2.35 0.67 -0.68
C PHE A 157 1.72 -0.73 -0.68
N LYS A 158 1.96 -1.54 -1.71
CA LYS A 158 1.52 -2.94 -1.76
C LYS A 158 2.03 -3.77 -0.59
N ASN A 159 3.27 -3.53 -0.17
CA ASN A 159 3.94 -4.22 0.94
C ASN A 159 3.71 -3.53 2.30
N SER A 160 2.89 -2.49 2.37
CA SER A 160 2.76 -1.66 3.57
C SER A 160 1.79 -2.21 4.59
N LYS A 161 1.90 -1.66 5.80
CA LYS A 161 0.99 -1.84 6.93
C LYS A 161 0.69 -0.48 7.55
N PRO A 162 -0.39 -0.32 8.31
CA PRO A 162 -0.61 0.91 9.05
C PRO A 162 0.55 1.19 10.00
N HIS A 163 0.90 2.47 10.12
CA HIS A 163 1.91 2.91 11.06
C HIS A 163 1.43 2.59 12.50
N PRO A 164 2.29 2.04 13.36
CA PRO A 164 1.89 1.49 14.66
C PRO A 164 1.19 2.51 15.58
N THR A 165 1.57 3.78 15.47
CA THR A 165 1.01 4.87 16.30
C THR A 165 0.11 5.85 15.55
N LYS A 166 0.05 5.78 14.22
CA LYS A 166 -0.67 6.75 13.35
C LYS A 166 -1.46 5.97 12.32
N LYS A 167 -2.66 5.51 12.67
CA LYS A 167 -3.43 4.55 11.84
C LYS A 167 -3.80 5.09 10.45
N GLU A 168 -3.82 6.41 10.28
CA GLU A 168 -4.02 7.10 9.01
C GLU A 168 -2.78 7.14 8.10
N VAL A 169 -1.62 6.75 8.63
CA VAL A 169 -0.35 6.61 7.92
C VAL A 169 -0.10 5.15 7.63
N TRP A 170 0.44 4.85 6.46
CA TRP A 170 1.02 3.56 6.11
C TRP A 170 2.54 3.66 6.11
N VAL A 171 3.18 2.54 6.40
CA VAL A 171 4.63 2.36 6.30
C VAL A 171 4.91 1.08 5.52
N GLY A 172 5.74 1.17 4.49
CA GLY A 172 6.08 0.08 3.60
C GLY A 172 7.53 0.11 3.15
N LYS A 173 8.05 -1.05 2.77
CA LYS A 173 9.37 -1.19 2.17
C LYS A 173 9.20 -1.51 0.69
N SER A 174 9.81 -0.70 -0.17
CA SER A 174 9.80 -0.92 -1.61
C SER A 174 10.62 -2.15 -2.00
N ASP A 175 10.50 -2.61 -3.24
CA ASP A 175 11.23 -3.79 -3.72
C ASP A 175 12.75 -3.59 -3.70
N SER A 176 13.24 -2.36 -3.89
CA SER A 176 14.68 -2.04 -3.73
C SER A 176 15.12 -1.85 -2.28
N GLY A 177 14.17 -1.86 -1.34
CA GLY A 177 14.42 -1.78 0.09
C GLY A 177 14.30 -0.39 0.71
N LEU A 178 13.82 0.61 -0.04
CA LEU A 178 13.58 1.94 0.48
C LEU A 178 12.34 1.94 1.38
N GLU A 179 12.48 2.46 2.59
CA GLU A 179 11.34 2.66 3.49
C GLU A 179 10.58 3.93 3.10
N ILE A 180 9.27 3.79 2.94
CA ILE A 180 8.36 4.84 2.49
C ILE A 180 7.18 4.88 3.45
N GLU A 181 6.81 6.09 3.84
CA GLU A 181 5.60 6.38 4.58
C GLU A 181 4.63 7.19 3.73
N GLY A 182 3.35 7.14 4.07
CA GLY A 182 2.37 8.02 3.44
C GLY A 182 1.05 8.02 4.17
N TYR A 183 0.19 8.98 3.86
CA TYR A 183 -1.19 8.98 4.33
C TYR A 183 -2.06 8.11 3.43
N TYR A 184 -3.02 7.42 4.03
CA TYR A 184 -4.17 6.90 3.30
C TYR A 184 -5.10 8.06 2.90
N ASN A 185 -5.69 7.96 1.72
CA ASN A 185 -6.81 8.78 1.31
C ASN A 185 -8.07 8.26 2.02
N LYS A 186 -8.97 9.17 2.38
CA LYS A 186 -10.26 8.83 2.98
C LYS A 186 -11.37 9.29 2.04
N PRO A 187 -12.44 8.49 1.87
CA PRO A 187 -12.74 7.26 2.60
C PRO A 187 -12.15 5.98 1.99
N ASP A 188 -11.53 6.01 0.81
CA ASP A 188 -11.24 4.84 -0.03
C ASP A 188 -9.98 4.03 0.33
N GLY A 189 -9.17 4.48 1.30
CA GLY A 189 -7.99 3.75 1.77
C GLY A 189 -6.82 3.74 0.78
N THR A 190 -6.88 4.55 -0.28
CA THR A 190 -5.86 4.61 -1.33
C THR A 190 -4.63 5.43 -0.90
N GLY A 191 -3.56 5.48 -1.69
CA GLY A 191 -2.36 6.23 -1.30
C GLY A 191 -2.52 7.74 -1.54
N ALA A 192 -2.79 8.54 -0.51
CA ALA A 192 -2.92 9.99 -0.66
C ALA A 192 -1.57 10.69 -0.85
N THR A 193 -0.56 10.23 -0.11
CA THR A 193 0.80 10.75 -0.16
C THR A 193 1.80 9.60 -0.05
N ALA A 194 3.06 9.83 -0.37
CA ALA A 194 4.16 8.90 -0.14
C ALA A 194 5.47 9.69 -0.09
N TRP A 195 6.24 9.56 0.97
CA TRP A 195 7.55 10.18 1.14
C TRP A 195 8.57 9.14 1.59
N PRO A 196 9.82 9.22 1.10
CA PRO A 196 10.87 8.35 1.60
C PRO A 196 11.23 8.75 3.02
N ILE A 197 11.49 7.76 3.88
CA ILE A 197 11.97 7.99 5.23
C ILE A 197 13.46 8.35 5.15
N TYR A 198 13.80 9.54 5.62
CA TYR A 198 15.18 9.99 5.71
C TYR A 198 15.82 9.45 6.99
N LYS A 199 16.93 8.72 6.88
CA LYS A 199 17.58 8.06 8.01
C LYS A 199 18.64 8.91 8.74
N GLY A 200 18.95 10.10 8.20
CA GLY A 200 19.99 10.96 8.76
C GLY A 200 21.40 10.56 8.34
N ASP A 201 22.37 11.22 8.99
CA ASP A 201 23.79 10.88 8.99
C ASP A 201 24.12 9.95 10.16
#